data_AF-A0A150XST6-F1
#
_entry.id   AF-A0A150XST6-F1
#
_cell.length_a   1.000
_cell.length_b   1.000
_cell.length_c   1.000
_cell.angle_alpha   90.00
_cell.angle_beta   90.00
_cell.angle_gamma   90.00
#
_symmetry.space_group_name_H-M   'P 1'
#
loop_
_entity.id
_entity.type
_entity.pdbx_description
1 polymer ?
#
loop_
_entity_poly.entity_id
_entity_poly.type
_entity_poly.pdbx_seq_one_letter_code
_entity_poly.pdbx_strand_id
1 'polypeptide(L)'
;MIIQEISQGATSSGPVWADSAILAAAIGAIGAFIVGIVSLILNYKTHKEQITEKRKEERRQEIYKKLNDFYGPFQSYLNASKEFYKIFMVGKPAEFRTLTFLLNKEQEYQFQDGTTRKVALNQTDKELLEQILYIGQKLEDLIIEKAGLVDDPELRYDFRTDADVTDAALEGNGLLAFAKTHFQIIRLAHLGKFSGEIDRFKNYVFPRQLPIKIEERIVALQNEIKELKY
;
A
#
# COMPACT_ATOMS: atom_id res chain seq x y z
N MET A 1 -76.15 -16.22 89.95
CA MET A 1 -74.83 -15.93 90.53
C MET A 1 -73.79 -16.25 89.47
N ILE A 2 -73.16 -15.21 88.91
CA ILE A 2 -71.78 -15.12 88.35
C ILE A 2 -71.50 -16.00 87.11
N ILE A 3 -71.48 -15.51 85.85
CA ILE A 3 -70.57 -14.58 85.10
C ILE A 3 -69.46 -15.32 84.29
N GLN A 4 -69.13 -14.72 83.13
CA GLN A 4 -67.96 -14.86 82.22
C GLN A 4 -68.09 -15.91 81.10
N GLU A 5 -68.18 -15.57 79.80
CA GLU A 5 -67.48 -14.59 78.94
C GLU A 5 -65.96 -14.87 78.82
N ILE A 6 -65.51 -15.19 77.59
CA ILE A 6 -64.20 -14.98 76.92
C ILE A 6 -64.29 -15.78 75.61
N SER A 7 -64.62 -15.15 74.48
CA SER A 7 -63.76 -14.35 73.59
C SER A 7 -62.74 -15.19 72.82
N GLN A 8 -62.91 -15.14 71.50
CA GLN A 8 -62.16 -15.80 70.45
C GLN A 8 -60.69 -15.35 70.39
N GLY A 9 -59.81 -16.29 70.05
CA GLY A 9 -58.43 -16.04 69.65
C GLY A 9 -58.00 -17.07 68.61
N ALA A 10 -58.47 -16.92 67.36
CA ALA A 10 -58.00 -17.71 66.23
C ALA A 10 -56.65 -17.14 65.75
N THR A 11 -55.55 -17.74 66.19
CA THR A 11 -54.23 -17.50 65.59
C THR A 11 -54.13 -18.32 64.30
N SER A 12 -54.23 -17.66 63.15
CA SER A 12 -53.93 -18.26 61.86
C SER A 12 -52.41 -18.48 61.73
N SER A 13 -51.94 -19.68 62.08
CA SER A 13 -50.59 -20.12 61.74
C SER A 13 -50.54 -20.42 60.23
N GLY A 14 -50.04 -19.45 59.46
CA GLY A 14 -49.70 -19.68 58.05
C GLY A 14 -48.71 -20.84 57.92
N PRO A 15 -48.76 -21.62 56.82
CA PRO A 15 -47.93 -22.79 56.67
C PRO A 15 -46.43 -22.45 56.57
N VAL A 16 -45.64 -23.03 57.47
CA VAL A 16 -44.17 -22.90 57.59
C VAL A 16 -43.42 -23.26 56.28
N TRP A 17 -44.05 -23.95 55.33
CA TRP A 17 -43.48 -24.27 54.02
C TRP A 17 -43.56 -23.11 52.99
N ALA A 18 -44.33 -22.05 53.27
CA ALA A 18 -44.37 -20.86 52.41
C ALA A 18 -43.09 -20.00 52.56
N ASP A 19 -42.55 -19.89 53.77
CA ASP A 19 -41.37 -19.06 54.04
C ASP A 19 -40.07 -19.66 53.49
N SER A 20 -39.93 -21.00 53.49
CA SER A 20 -38.77 -21.69 52.93
C SER A 20 -38.77 -21.67 51.39
N ALA A 21 -39.95 -21.71 50.76
CA ALA A 21 -40.09 -21.57 49.32
C ALA A 21 -39.75 -20.15 48.84
N ILE A 22 -40.14 -19.12 49.60
CA ILE A 22 -39.80 -17.72 49.30
C ILE A 22 -38.28 -17.50 49.43
N LEU A 23 -37.63 -18.05 50.46
CA LEU A 23 -36.19 -17.94 50.64
C LEU A 23 -35.41 -18.66 49.52
N ALA A 24 -35.84 -19.87 49.14
CA ALA A 24 -35.22 -20.64 48.06
C ALA A 24 -35.39 -19.95 46.69
N ALA A 25 -36.56 -19.37 46.41
CA ALA A 25 -36.80 -18.59 45.21
C ALA A 25 -35.95 -17.31 45.16
N ALA A 26 -35.79 -16.62 46.28
CA ALA A 26 -34.94 -15.43 46.38
C ALA A 26 -33.45 -15.76 46.15
N ILE A 27 -32.95 -16.85 46.74
CA ILE A 27 -31.57 -17.33 46.53
C ILE A 27 -31.35 -17.76 45.08
N GLY A 28 -32.32 -18.48 44.49
CA GLY A 28 -32.29 -18.87 43.08
C GLY A 28 -32.28 -17.68 42.12
N ALA A 29 -33.08 -16.64 42.41
CA ALA A 29 -33.14 -15.42 41.62
C ALA A 29 -31.83 -14.61 41.69
N ILE A 30 -31.22 -14.49 42.87
CA ILE A 30 -29.91 -13.84 43.04
C ILE A 30 -28.82 -14.62 42.31
N GLY A 31 -28.82 -15.95 42.42
CA GLY A 31 -27.89 -16.82 41.69
C GLY A 31 -28.00 -16.66 40.17
N ALA A 32 -29.22 -16.68 39.62
CA ALA A 32 -29.47 -16.47 38.20
C ALA A 32 -29.04 -15.07 37.73
N PHE A 33 -29.28 -14.03 38.54
CA PHE A 33 -28.87 -12.66 38.24
C PHE A 33 -27.34 -12.49 38.18
N ILE A 34 -26.60 -13.08 39.13
CA ILE A 34 -25.13 -13.05 39.13
C ILE A 34 -24.59 -13.78 37.90
N VAL A 35 -25.10 -14.97 37.59
CA VAL A 35 -24.70 -15.72 36.38
C VAL A 35 -25.00 -14.94 35.12
N GLY A 36 -26.15 -14.24 35.05
CA GLY A 36 -26.51 -13.36 33.94
C GLY A 36 -25.52 -12.20 33.76
N ILE A 37 -25.14 -11.52 34.85
CA ILE A 37 -24.15 -10.42 34.80
C ILE A 37 -22.78 -10.93 34.37
N VAL A 38 -22.30 -12.02 34.97
CA VAL A 38 -20.99 -12.60 34.62
C VAL A 38 -20.98 -13.02 33.14
N SER A 39 -22.07 -13.61 32.64
CA SER A 39 -22.21 -13.98 31.23
C SER A 39 -22.17 -12.76 30.30
N LEU A 40 -22.84 -11.66 30.67
CA LEU A 40 -22.80 -10.41 29.91
C LEU A 40 -21.40 -9.79 29.86
N ILE A 41 -20.67 -9.77 30.98
CA ILE A 41 -19.31 -9.23 31.04
C ILE A 41 -18.36 -10.08 30.18
N LEU A 42 -18.45 -11.41 30.29
CA LEU A 42 -17.65 -12.33 29.48
C LEU A 42 -17.99 -12.20 27.99
N ASN A 43 -19.27 -12.09 27.63
CA ASN A 43 -19.71 -11.89 26.25
C ASN A 43 -19.22 -10.54 25.70
N TYR A 44 -19.30 -9.46 26.49
CA TYR A 44 -18.79 -8.15 26.08
C TYR A 44 -17.27 -8.18 25.82
N LYS A 45 -16.50 -8.83 26.71
CA LYS A 45 -15.05 -8.95 26.56
C LYS A 45 -14.68 -9.76 25.32
N THR A 46 -15.27 -10.94 25.14
CA THR A 46 -15.01 -11.81 23.97
C THR A 46 -15.43 -11.15 22.66
N HIS A 47 -16.56 -10.44 22.63
CA HIS A 47 -17.00 -9.70 21.45
C HIS A 47 -16.04 -8.55 21.08
N LYS A 48 -15.48 -7.85 22.07
CA LYS A 48 -14.47 -6.81 21.86
C LYS A 48 -13.16 -7.38 21.29
N GLU A 49 -12.71 -8.51 21.81
CA GLU A 49 -11.53 -9.23 21.30
C GLU A 49 -11.76 -9.70 19.85
N GLN A 50 -12.91 -10.29 19.55
CA GLN A 50 -13.29 -10.71 18.19
C GLN A 50 -13.32 -9.55 17.20
N ILE A 51 -13.86 -8.38 17.57
CA ILE A 51 -13.84 -7.19 16.71
C ILE A 51 -12.40 -6.75 16.43
N THR A 52 -11.54 -6.79 17.45
CA THR A 52 -10.14 -6.36 17.33
C THR A 52 -9.37 -7.29 16.40
N GLU A 53 -9.52 -8.61 16.58
CA GLU A 53 -8.90 -9.60 15.70
C GLU A 53 -9.42 -9.52 14.26
N LYS A 54 -10.73 -9.32 14.07
CA LYS A 54 -11.31 -9.11 12.75
C LYS A 54 -10.73 -7.88 12.06
N ARG A 55 -10.57 -6.77 12.77
CA ARG A 55 -9.94 -5.55 12.24
C ARG A 55 -8.46 -5.78 11.88
N LYS A 56 -7.71 -6.50 12.72
CA LYS A 56 -6.32 -6.88 12.43
C LYS A 56 -6.26 -7.72 11.15
N GLU A 57 -7.16 -8.67 10.98
CA GLU A 57 -7.24 -9.52 9.79
C GLU A 57 -7.61 -8.72 8.53
N GLU A 58 -8.63 -7.87 8.59
CA GLU A 58 -9.00 -6.98 7.48
C GLU A 58 -7.84 -6.08 7.07
N ARG A 59 -7.10 -5.53 8.05
CA ARG A 59 -5.92 -4.71 7.78
C ARG A 59 -4.79 -5.52 7.13
N ARG A 60 -4.51 -6.74 7.60
CA ARG A 60 -3.53 -7.64 6.96
C ARG A 60 -3.90 -7.91 5.51
N GLN A 61 -5.18 -8.21 5.23
CA GLN A 61 -5.67 -8.45 3.88
C GLN A 61 -5.51 -7.22 2.98
N GLU A 62 -5.79 -6.02 3.50
CA GLU A 62 -5.55 -4.77 2.80
C GLU A 62 -4.06 -4.59 2.45
N ILE A 63 -3.16 -4.85 3.41
CA ILE A 63 -1.71 -4.74 3.17
C ILE A 63 -1.24 -5.77 2.13
N TYR A 64 -1.68 -7.03 2.24
CA TYR A 64 -1.37 -8.05 1.25
C TYR A 64 -1.85 -7.66 -0.14
N LYS A 65 -3.04 -7.07 -0.24
CA LYS A 65 -3.55 -6.54 -1.50
C LYS A 65 -2.62 -5.46 -2.08
N LYS A 66 -2.18 -4.49 -1.28
CA LYS A 66 -1.24 -3.46 -1.72
C LYS A 66 0.08 -4.06 -2.21
N LEU A 67 0.65 -4.98 -1.43
CA LEU A 67 1.92 -5.64 -1.75
C LEU A 67 1.82 -6.49 -3.02
N ASN A 68 0.77 -7.29 -3.16
CA ASN A 68 0.65 -8.25 -4.26
C ASN A 68 0.15 -7.61 -5.55
N ASP A 69 -0.76 -6.63 -5.45
CA ASP A 69 -1.41 -6.06 -6.64
C ASP A 69 -0.70 -4.82 -7.17
N PHE A 70 0.15 -4.16 -6.37
CA PHE A 70 0.89 -2.96 -6.80
C PHE A 70 2.37 -3.02 -6.49
N TYR A 71 2.76 -2.93 -5.21
CA TYR A 71 4.16 -2.63 -4.85
C TYR A 71 5.14 -3.74 -5.29
N GLY A 72 4.78 -5.00 -5.10
CA GLY A 72 5.59 -6.15 -5.51
C GLY A 72 5.80 -6.21 -7.02
N PRO A 73 4.73 -6.28 -7.84
CA PRO A 73 4.86 -6.25 -9.29
C PRO A 73 5.61 -5.01 -9.80
N PHE A 74 5.32 -3.83 -9.23
CA PHE A 74 5.98 -2.57 -9.61
C PHE A 74 7.50 -2.64 -9.36
N GLN A 75 7.92 -3.09 -8.18
CA GLN A 75 9.34 -3.27 -7.85
C GLN A 75 10.00 -4.31 -8.76
N SER A 76 9.32 -5.42 -9.05
CA SER A 76 9.83 -6.47 -9.94
C SER A 76 10.10 -5.93 -11.35
N TYR A 77 9.15 -5.18 -11.91
CA TYR A 77 9.31 -4.53 -13.21
C TYR A 77 10.41 -3.46 -13.20
N LEU A 78 10.50 -2.63 -12.15
CA LEU A 78 11.58 -1.65 -12.01
C LEU A 78 12.96 -2.33 -12.02
N ASN A 79 13.12 -3.41 -11.28
CA ASN A 79 14.37 -4.16 -11.21
C ASN A 79 14.71 -4.79 -12.56
N ALA A 80 13.75 -5.41 -13.23
CA ALA A 80 13.95 -5.97 -14.57
C ALA A 80 14.36 -4.88 -15.57
N SER A 81 13.65 -3.75 -15.60
CA SER A 81 13.99 -2.62 -16.48
C SER A 81 15.39 -2.09 -16.19
N LYS A 82 15.80 -2.03 -14.92
CA LYS A 82 17.14 -1.58 -14.52
C LYS A 82 18.21 -2.53 -15.04
N GLU A 83 18.02 -3.84 -14.94
CA GLU A 83 19.00 -4.82 -15.45
C GLU A 83 19.10 -4.79 -16.98
N PHE A 84 17.97 -4.72 -17.70
CA PHE A 84 18.00 -4.55 -19.15
C PHE A 84 18.71 -3.26 -19.56
N TYR A 85 18.46 -2.16 -18.84
CA TYR A 85 19.12 -0.89 -19.10
C TYR A 85 20.63 -0.96 -18.86
N LYS A 86 21.10 -1.64 -17.81
CA LYS A 86 22.55 -1.83 -17.59
C LYS A 86 23.21 -2.53 -18.78
N ILE A 87 22.60 -3.61 -19.27
CA ILE A 87 23.11 -4.37 -20.42
C ILE A 87 23.07 -3.50 -21.68
N PHE A 88 21.96 -2.78 -21.89
CA PHE A 88 21.82 -1.84 -23.00
C PHE A 88 22.89 -0.75 -22.96
N MET A 89 23.34 -0.29 -21.79
CA MET A 89 24.37 0.74 -21.69
C MET A 89 25.80 0.26 -21.96
N VAL A 90 26.03 -1.06 -22.11
CA VAL A 90 27.37 -1.60 -22.40
C VAL A 90 27.87 -1.11 -23.75
N GLY A 91 29.10 -0.58 -23.78
CA GLY A 91 29.73 -0.04 -24.98
C GLY A 91 29.21 1.32 -25.45
N LYS A 92 28.28 1.93 -24.69
CA LYS A 92 27.77 3.29 -24.96
C LYS A 92 28.59 4.34 -24.21
N PRO A 93 28.71 5.56 -24.75
CA PRO A 93 29.46 6.64 -24.11
C PRO A 93 28.78 7.14 -22.82
N ALA A 94 29.54 7.76 -21.92
CA ALA A 94 29.07 8.10 -20.57
C ALA A 94 27.94 9.16 -20.57
N GLU A 95 27.98 10.05 -21.55
CA GLU A 95 27.00 11.10 -21.81
C GLU A 95 25.81 10.59 -22.64
N PHE A 96 25.81 9.32 -23.07
CA PHE A 96 24.66 8.74 -23.76
C PHE A 96 23.40 8.82 -22.89
N ARG A 97 22.32 9.31 -23.49
CA ARG A 97 20.97 9.36 -22.90
C ARG A 97 19.99 8.84 -23.93
N THR A 98 19.23 7.81 -23.58
CA THR A 98 18.30 7.15 -24.50
C THR A 98 17.31 8.13 -25.12
N LEU A 99 16.73 9.04 -24.33
CA LEU A 99 15.75 9.98 -24.85
C LEU A 99 16.36 10.96 -25.87
N THR A 100 17.55 11.51 -25.60
CA THR A 100 18.18 12.45 -26.54
C THR A 100 18.60 11.74 -27.82
N PHE A 101 19.11 10.51 -27.71
CA PHE A 101 19.40 9.65 -28.85
C PHE A 101 18.16 9.37 -29.71
N LEU A 102 17.01 9.08 -29.08
CA LEU A 102 15.77 8.80 -29.80
C LEU A 102 15.22 10.04 -30.52
N LEU A 103 15.39 11.23 -29.93
CA LEU A 103 14.97 12.50 -30.51
C LEU A 103 15.90 12.98 -31.64
N ASN A 104 17.18 12.62 -31.58
CA ASN A 104 18.18 12.94 -32.60
C ASN A 104 19.18 11.80 -32.78
N LYS A 105 18.86 10.90 -33.71
CA LYS A 105 19.70 9.73 -34.05
C LYS A 105 21.02 10.11 -34.70
N GLU A 106 21.12 11.34 -35.21
CA GLU A 106 22.33 11.87 -35.86
C GLU A 106 23.30 12.52 -34.86
N GLN A 107 22.96 12.55 -33.57
CA GLN A 107 23.83 13.09 -32.52
C GLN A 107 25.16 12.32 -32.45
N GLU A 108 26.25 13.08 -32.36
CA GLU A 108 27.60 12.56 -32.15
C GLU A 108 27.94 12.52 -30.65
N TYR A 109 28.70 11.50 -30.26
CA TYR A 109 29.09 11.26 -28.87
C TYR A 109 30.60 11.01 -28.78
N GLN A 110 31.19 11.36 -27.65
CA GLN A 110 32.61 11.15 -27.35
C GLN A 110 32.80 9.80 -26.66
N PHE A 111 33.56 8.92 -27.28
CA PHE A 111 33.88 7.61 -26.73
C PHE A 111 35.13 7.68 -25.84
N GLN A 112 35.30 6.66 -25.01
CA GLN A 112 36.45 6.55 -24.08
C GLN A 112 37.81 6.48 -24.80
N ASP A 113 37.82 6.12 -26.09
CA ASP A 113 39.00 6.11 -26.95
C ASP A 113 39.36 7.51 -27.52
N GLY A 114 38.60 8.55 -27.15
CA GLY A 114 38.76 9.92 -27.65
C GLY A 114 38.14 10.16 -29.03
N THR A 115 37.51 9.15 -29.64
CA THR A 115 36.84 9.32 -30.94
C THR A 115 35.45 9.92 -30.76
N THR A 116 35.06 10.77 -31.72
CA THR A 116 33.70 11.30 -31.83
C THR A 116 33.00 10.56 -32.96
N ARG A 117 31.92 9.84 -32.64
CA ARG A 117 31.15 9.09 -33.63
C ARG A 117 29.68 8.96 -33.23
N LYS A 118 28.83 8.66 -34.20
CA LYS A 118 27.40 8.39 -33.98
C LYS A 118 27.22 7.02 -33.33
N VAL A 119 26.26 6.91 -32.42
CA VAL A 119 25.86 5.62 -31.84
C VAL A 119 24.90 4.92 -32.80
N ALA A 120 25.25 3.73 -33.25
CA ALA A 120 24.36 2.86 -34.02
C ALA A 120 23.89 1.70 -33.13
N LEU A 121 22.57 1.54 -33.00
CA LEU A 121 22.01 0.39 -32.28
C LEU A 121 22.06 -0.85 -33.16
N ASN A 122 22.73 -1.89 -32.69
CA ASN A 122 22.69 -3.21 -33.32
C ASN A 122 21.32 -3.90 -33.07
N GLN A 123 21.13 -5.11 -33.58
CA GLN A 123 19.86 -5.83 -33.39
C GLN A 123 19.58 -6.14 -31.92
N THR A 124 20.58 -6.58 -31.16
CA THR A 124 20.46 -6.84 -29.72
C THR A 124 20.08 -5.58 -28.94
N ASP A 125 20.67 -4.43 -29.27
CA ASP A 125 20.36 -3.14 -28.65
C ASP A 125 18.90 -2.74 -28.87
N LYS A 126 18.38 -2.98 -30.09
CA LYS A 126 16.98 -2.69 -30.42
C LYS A 126 16.04 -3.58 -29.62
N GLU A 127 16.33 -4.88 -29.54
CA GLU A 127 15.54 -5.82 -28.74
C GLU A 127 15.56 -5.47 -27.25
N LEU A 128 16.72 -5.11 -26.69
CA LEU A 128 16.83 -4.65 -25.30
C LEU A 128 16.01 -3.37 -25.08
N LEU A 129 16.06 -2.42 -25.99
CA LEU A 129 15.27 -1.20 -25.92
C LEU A 129 13.77 -1.49 -25.98
N GLU A 130 13.34 -2.39 -26.87
CA GLU A 130 11.94 -2.83 -26.95
C GLU A 130 11.48 -3.48 -25.65
N GLN A 131 12.31 -4.31 -25.01
CA GLN A 131 11.99 -4.90 -23.69
C GLN A 131 11.88 -3.83 -22.59
N ILE A 132 12.78 -2.85 -22.56
CA ILE A 132 12.71 -1.72 -21.61
C ILE A 132 11.40 -0.94 -21.80
N LEU A 133 11.03 -0.65 -23.05
CA LEU A 133 9.78 0.04 -23.39
C LEU A 133 8.54 -0.78 -23.02
N TYR A 134 8.57 -2.09 -23.26
CA TYR A 134 7.50 -3.00 -22.88
C TYR A 134 7.30 -3.02 -21.36
N ILE A 135 8.39 -3.10 -20.58
CA ILE A 135 8.30 -3.01 -19.12
C ILE A 135 7.81 -1.64 -18.67
N GLY A 136 8.26 -0.55 -19.32
CA GLY A 136 7.75 0.80 -19.08
C GLY A 136 6.24 0.90 -19.28
N GLN A 137 5.70 0.23 -20.31
CA GLN A 137 4.24 0.12 -20.51
C GLN A 137 3.57 -0.63 -19.35
N LYS A 138 4.14 -1.76 -18.90
CA LYS A 138 3.58 -2.50 -17.75
C LYS A 138 3.58 -1.68 -16.46
N LEU A 139 4.62 -0.89 -16.23
CA LEU A 139 4.67 0.04 -15.10
C LEU A 139 3.61 1.14 -15.23
N GLU A 140 3.43 1.69 -16.42
CA GLU A 140 2.36 2.66 -16.71
C GLU A 140 0.96 2.06 -16.47
N ASP A 141 0.68 0.87 -17.00
CA ASP A 141 -0.59 0.18 -16.82
C ASP A 141 -0.88 -0.02 -15.33
N LEU A 142 0.14 -0.43 -14.56
CA LEU A 142 0.03 -0.63 -13.11
C LEU A 142 -0.27 0.69 -12.37
N ILE A 143 0.34 1.80 -12.77
CA ILE A 143 0.03 3.14 -12.23
C ILE A 143 -1.42 3.51 -12.56
N ILE A 144 -1.87 3.31 -13.79
CA ILE A 144 -3.23 3.69 -14.22
C ILE A 144 -4.29 2.85 -13.49
N GLU A 145 -4.11 1.53 -13.45
CA GLU A 145 -5.13 0.61 -12.98
C GLU A 145 -5.15 0.46 -11.46
N LYS A 146 -4.00 0.64 -10.80
CA LYS A 146 -3.81 0.25 -9.40
C LYS A 146 -3.25 1.37 -8.52
N ALA A 147 -3.16 2.62 -9.00
CA ALA A 147 -2.75 3.77 -8.16
C ALA A 147 -3.63 3.97 -6.91
N GLY A 148 -4.87 3.48 -6.89
CA GLY A 148 -5.74 3.51 -5.71
C GLY A 148 -5.22 2.68 -4.53
N LEU A 149 -4.30 1.75 -4.78
CA LEU A 149 -3.65 0.92 -3.74
C LEU A 149 -2.41 1.60 -3.15
N VAL A 150 -1.96 2.71 -3.74
CA VAL A 150 -0.83 3.48 -3.25
C VAL A 150 -1.32 4.38 -2.12
N ASP A 151 -0.69 4.27 -0.96
CA ASP A 151 -1.05 5.03 0.23
C ASP A 151 0.03 6.01 0.68
N ASP A 152 1.19 6.01 0.01
CA ASP A 152 2.24 6.99 0.20
C ASP A 152 1.91 8.30 -0.55
N PRO A 153 1.79 9.45 0.16
CA PRO A 153 1.51 10.74 -0.45
C PRO A 153 2.57 11.22 -1.44
N GLU A 154 3.86 10.96 -1.20
CA GLU A 154 4.95 11.39 -2.08
C GLU A 154 4.91 10.63 -3.42
N LEU A 155 4.52 9.35 -3.38
CA LEU A 155 4.31 8.59 -4.59
C LEU A 155 3.14 9.13 -5.42
N ARG A 156 2.10 9.67 -4.77
CA ARG A 156 0.84 10.06 -5.43
C ARG A 156 0.73 11.53 -5.83
N TYR A 157 0.99 12.47 -4.93
CA TYR A 157 0.65 13.88 -5.16
C TYR A 157 1.52 14.91 -4.42
N ASP A 158 2.23 14.56 -3.34
CA ASP A 158 2.99 15.51 -2.52
C ASP A 158 4.51 15.24 -2.57
N PHE A 159 5.03 14.94 -3.77
CA PHE A 159 6.48 14.86 -3.92
C PHE A 159 7.08 16.26 -3.90
N ARG A 160 7.89 16.55 -2.89
CA ARG A 160 8.67 17.78 -2.80
C ARG A 160 10.09 17.46 -3.21
N THR A 161 10.52 18.01 -4.33
CA THR A 161 11.91 17.91 -4.77
C THR A 161 12.78 18.73 -3.82
N ASP A 162 13.80 18.11 -3.25
CA ASP A 162 14.98 18.87 -2.85
C ASP A 162 15.52 19.54 -4.12
N ALA A 163 15.79 20.85 -4.05
CA ALA A 163 16.02 21.74 -5.20
C ALA A 163 17.13 21.30 -6.18
N ASP A 164 17.92 20.28 -5.82
CA ASP A 164 19.11 19.83 -6.55
C ASP A 164 18.90 18.61 -7.48
N VAL A 165 17.70 18.01 -7.53
CA VAL A 165 17.52 16.71 -8.24
C VAL A 165 16.81 16.83 -9.59
N THR A 166 15.93 17.82 -9.79
CA THR A 166 15.24 18.03 -11.07
C THR A 166 14.83 19.49 -11.26
N ASP A 167 15.30 20.16 -12.32
CA ASP A 167 14.88 21.53 -12.68
C ASP A 167 13.44 21.62 -13.22
N ALA A 168 12.77 20.48 -13.40
CA ALA A 168 11.35 20.45 -13.69
C ALA A 168 10.61 20.80 -12.39
N ALA A 169 10.13 22.04 -12.28
CA ALA A 169 9.22 22.47 -11.23
C ALA A 169 7.93 21.63 -11.31
N LEU A 170 7.95 20.47 -10.64
CA LEU A 170 6.82 19.57 -10.52
C LEU A 170 6.04 19.93 -9.26
N GLU A 171 5.60 21.19 -9.17
CA GLU A 171 4.71 21.59 -8.08
C GLU A 171 3.39 20.80 -8.19
N GLY A 172 3.12 19.95 -7.19
CA GLY A 172 1.82 19.28 -7.01
C GLY A 172 1.65 17.92 -7.73
N ASN A 173 2.72 17.27 -8.18
CA ASN A 173 2.64 15.93 -8.78
C ASN A 173 3.48 14.90 -7.99
N GLY A 174 2.96 13.68 -7.81
CA GLY A 174 3.72 12.59 -7.20
C GLY A 174 4.74 11.92 -8.13
N LEU A 175 5.66 11.15 -7.55
CA LEU A 175 6.70 10.42 -8.29
C LEU A 175 6.15 9.50 -9.39
N LEU A 176 4.98 8.89 -9.17
CA LEU A 176 4.36 8.00 -10.16
C LEU A 176 3.88 8.74 -11.41
N ALA A 177 3.37 9.96 -11.27
CA ALA A 177 2.97 10.78 -12.41
C ALA A 177 4.17 11.16 -13.28
N PHE A 178 5.30 11.46 -12.64
CA PHE A 178 6.54 11.77 -13.34
C PHE A 178 7.13 10.55 -14.06
N ALA A 179 7.17 9.40 -13.39
CA ALA A 179 7.63 8.15 -14.01
C ALA A 179 6.74 7.73 -15.19
N LYS A 180 5.42 7.83 -15.05
CA LYS A 180 4.47 7.60 -16.15
C LYS A 180 4.78 8.50 -17.34
N THR A 181 4.95 9.80 -17.10
CA THR A 181 5.30 10.78 -18.15
C THR A 181 6.62 10.41 -18.83
N HIS A 182 7.64 10.03 -18.06
CA HIS A 182 8.91 9.56 -18.59
C HIS A 182 8.75 8.33 -19.51
N PHE A 183 8.02 7.31 -19.09
CA PHE A 183 7.77 6.12 -19.92
C PHE A 183 7.04 6.47 -21.23
N GLN A 184 6.03 7.34 -21.15
CA GLN A 184 5.29 7.80 -22.32
C GLN A 184 6.18 8.57 -23.30
N ILE A 185 6.99 9.51 -22.80
CA ILE A 185 7.86 10.34 -23.65
C ILE A 185 8.89 9.46 -24.38
N ILE A 186 9.56 8.53 -23.69
CA ILE A 186 10.50 7.63 -24.34
C ILE A 186 9.80 6.76 -25.39
N ARG A 187 8.63 6.19 -25.07
CA ARG A 187 7.85 5.39 -26.02
C ARG A 187 7.45 6.20 -27.27
N LEU A 188 6.99 7.43 -27.09
CA LEU A 188 6.61 8.32 -28.20
C LEU A 188 7.82 8.72 -29.06
N ALA A 189 8.96 9.02 -28.43
CA ALA A 189 10.22 9.27 -29.14
C ALA A 189 10.68 8.03 -29.93
N HIS A 190 10.58 6.84 -29.35
CA HIS A 190 10.88 5.59 -30.03
C HIS A 190 10.01 5.36 -31.27
N LEU A 191 8.72 5.67 -31.17
CA LEU A 191 7.75 5.59 -32.28
C LEU A 191 7.93 6.71 -33.32
N GLY A 192 8.89 7.62 -33.14
CA GLY A 192 9.10 8.76 -34.04
C GLY A 192 8.00 9.82 -33.98
N LYS A 193 7.16 9.82 -32.93
CA LYS A 193 6.10 10.82 -32.75
C LYS A 193 6.62 12.13 -32.15
N PHE A 194 7.83 12.13 -31.60
CA PHE A 194 8.55 13.32 -31.15
C PHE A 194 9.90 13.40 -31.87
N SER A 195 10.27 14.59 -32.36
CA SER A 195 11.55 14.85 -33.02
C SER A 195 11.99 16.31 -32.83
N GLY A 196 13.30 16.55 -32.78
CA GLY A 196 13.89 17.89 -32.98
C GLY A 196 13.95 18.86 -31.78
N GLU A 197 13.29 18.56 -30.66
CA GLU A 197 13.22 19.45 -29.48
C GLU A 197 14.00 18.91 -28.26
N ILE A 198 15.29 18.58 -28.40
CA ILE A 198 16.08 17.93 -27.33
C ILE A 198 16.07 18.74 -26.03
N ASP A 199 16.23 20.07 -26.12
CA ASP A 199 16.33 20.95 -24.95
C ASP A 199 15.07 20.93 -24.08
N ARG A 200 13.89 20.80 -24.69
CA ARG A 200 12.61 20.70 -23.99
C ARG A 200 12.51 19.43 -23.16
N PHE A 201 13.12 18.35 -23.64
CA PHE A 201 13.03 17.02 -23.04
C PHE A 201 14.23 16.66 -22.17
N LYS A 202 15.28 17.48 -22.15
CA LYS A 202 16.53 17.24 -21.41
C LYS A 202 16.30 16.94 -19.93
N ASN A 203 15.31 17.59 -19.32
CA ASN A 203 15.01 17.47 -17.89
C ASN A 203 14.01 16.35 -17.57
N TYR A 204 13.43 15.69 -18.57
CA TYR A 204 12.51 14.56 -18.38
C TYR A 204 13.26 13.24 -18.17
N VAL A 205 13.96 13.17 -17.04
CA VAL A 205 14.72 12.00 -16.61
C VAL A 205 13.88 11.08 -15.72
N PHE A 206 14.28 9.81 -15.60
CA PHE A 206 13.62 8.89 -14.67
C PHE A 206 13.82 9.35 -13.21
N PRO A 207 12.77 9.37 -12.36
CA PRO A 207 12.91 9.75 -10.95
C PRO A 207 13.75 8.75 -10.16
N ARG A 208 14.94 9.15 -9.74
CA ARG A 208 15.88 8.27 -9.00
C ARG A 208 15.36 7.87 -7.62
N GLN A 209 14.48 8.69 -7.02
CA GLN A 209 13.85 8.44 -5.72
C GLN A 209 12.77 7.37 -5.80
N LEU A 210 12.16 7.15 -6.97
CA LEU A 210 11.01 6.26 -7.09
C LEU A 210 11.31 4.82 -6.63
N PRO A 211 12.38 4.15 -7.08
CA PRO A 211 12.70 2.80 -6.60
C PRO A 211 12.93 2.75 -5.09
N ILE A 212 13.57 3.78 -4.52
CA ILE A 212 13.89 3.88 -3.09
C ILE A 212 12.58 3.96 -2.29
N LYS A 213 11.68 4.88 -2.66
CA LYS A 213 10.39 5.07 -1.98
C LYS A 213 9.48 3.85 -2.08
N ILE A 214 9.49 3.14 -3.21
CA ILE A 214 8.78 1.87 -3.38
C ILE A 214 9.32 0.81 -2.41
N GLU A 215 10.63 0.68 -2.30
CA GLU A 215 11.26 -0.28 -1.39
C GLU A 215 11.03 0.06 0.08
N GLU A 216 11.20 1.33 0.48
CA GLU A 216 10.89 1.82 1.82
C GLU A 216 9.45 1.49 2.21
N ARG A 217 8.49 1.70 1.29
CA ARG A 217 7.09 1.41 1.55
C ARG A 217 6.80 -0.08 1.66
N ILE A 218 7.43 -0.92 0.85
CA ILE A 218 7.33 -2.38 0.95
C ILE A 218 7.80 -2.84 2.34
N VAL A 219 8.96 -2.35 2.80
CA VAL A 219 9.51 -2.70 4.11
C VAL A 219 8.58 -2.24 5.23
N ALA A 220 8.03 -1.04 5.15
CA ALA A 220 7.07 -0.52 6.12
C ALA A 220 5.81 -1.39 6.21
N LEU A 221 5.21 -1.76 5.07
CA LEU A 221 4.03 -2.63 5.00
C LEU A 221 4.32 -4.04 5.56
N GLN A 222 5.49 -4.60 5.28
CA GLN A 222 5.90 -5.90 5.82
C GLN A 222 6.10 -5.86 7.34
N ASN A 223 6.60 -4.75 7.89
CA ASN A 223 6.73 -4.57 9.33
C ASN A 223 5.36 -4.41 9.99
N GLU A 224 4.44 -3.67 9.38
CA GLU A 224 3.06 -3.53 9.85
C GLU A 224 2.35 -4.90 9.94
N ILE A 225 2.53 -5.78 8.95
CA ILE A 225 2.01 -7.17 9.02
C ILE A 225 2.56 -7.93 10.24
N LYS A 226 3.85 -7.76 10.57
CA LYS A 226 4.46 -8.45 11.72
C LYS A 226 3.87 -7.96 13.03
N GLU A 227 3.65 -6.66 13.16
CA GLU A 227 3.02 -6.07 14.35
C GLU A 227 1.58 -6.54 14.53
N LEU A 228 0.84 -6.75 13.44
CA LEU A 228 -0.52 -7.27 13.48
C LEU A 228 -0.62 -8.76 13.85
N LYS A 229 0.49 -9.52 13.90
CA LYS A 229 0.51 -10.92 14.36
C LYS A 229 0.62 -11.05 15.87
N TYR A 230 1.08 -10.01 16.56
CA TYR A 230 1.22 -9.96 18.01
C TYR A 230 0.13 -9.05 18.62
#